data_AF-A0A4Z1GFD4-F1
#
_entry.id   AF-A0A4Z1GFD4-F1
#
_cell.length_a   1.000
_cell.length_b   1.000
_cell.length_c   1.000
_cell.angle_alpha   90.00
_cell.angle_beta   90.00
_cell.angle_gamma   90.00
#
_symmetry.space_group_name_H-M   'P 1'
#
loop_
_entity.id
_entity.type
_entity.pdbx_description
1 polymer ?
#
loop_
_entity_poly.entity_id
_entity_poly.type
_entity_poly.pdbx_seq_one_letter_code
_entity_poly.pdbx_strand_id
1 'polypeptide(L)'
;MTTLFCCDSPESFRPQKLTHQQKFTSFKAWADYPRSSSVTTPNDSGVDSNPITPTTSYAIQFVRQVNYGPLESKRYFIPDDTSPGDFIEITEQHLIQANYQKLNTYKNFKCTSHNKFFEVNLYQKDPVNVHHWRANIARPAGDIDL
;
A
#
# COMPACT_ATOMS: atom_id res chain seq x y z
N MET A 1 -15.42 -8.08 8.26
CA MET A 1 -14.86 -8.13 6.89
C MET A 1 -15.20 -6.81 6.21
N THR A 2 -14.19 -6.07 5.76
CA THR A 2 -14.37 -4.75 5.16
C THR A 2 -13.71 -4.74 3.80
N THR A 3 -14.42 -4.32 2.76
CA THR A 3 -13.85 -4.13 1.43
C THR A 3 -12.92 -2.91 1.43
N LEU A 4 -11.77 -3.02 0.76
CA LEU A 4 -10.83 -1.91 0.64
C LEU A 4 -11.41 -0.78 -0.21
N PHE A 5 -12.04 -1.16 -1.31
CA PHE A 5 -12.87 -0.29 -2.12
C PHE A 5 -14.31 -0.27 -1.58
N CYS A 6 -14.97 0.88 -1.64
CA CYS A 6 -16.37 1.00 -1.22
C CYS A 6 -17.37 0.40 -2.22
N CYS A 7 -16.90 -0.08 -3.39
CA CYS A 7 -17.71 -0.51 -4.53
C CYS A 7 -17.00 -1.70 -5.19
N ASP A 8 -17.75 -2.63 -5.77
CA ASP A 8 -17.20 -3.81 -6.48
C ASP A 8 -16.41 -3.43 -7.75
N SER A 9 -16.61 -2.21 -8.29
CA SER A 9 -15.90 -1.75 -9.48
C SER A 9 -15.69 -0.23 -9.47
N PRO A 10 -14.71 0.29 -8.71
CA PRO A 10 -14.34 1.69 -8.79
C PRO A 10 -13.72 1.99 -10.17
N GLU A 11 -14.15 3.08 -10.79
CA GLU A 11 -13.69 3.47 -12.12
C GLU A 11 -12.24 3.97 -12.08
N SER A 12 -11.44 3.59 -13.07
CA SER A 12 -10.10 4.18 -13.24
C SER A 12 -10.22 5.67 -13.51
N PHE A 13 -9.58 6.48 -12.68
CA PHE A 13 -9.53 7.93 -12.86
C PHE A 13 -8.30 8.29 -13.70
N ARG A 14 -8.53 8.67 -14.97
CA ARG A 14 -7.51 8.94 -16.00
C ARG A 14 -6.71 7.68 -16.38
N PRO A 15 -7.19 6.86 -17.33
CA PRO A 15 -6.53 5.61 -17.71
C PRO A 15 -5.23 5.87 -18.49
N GLN A 16 -4.11 5.97 -17.78
CA GLN A 16 -2.76 5.91 -18.37
C GLN A 16 -2.22 4.47 -18.27
N LYS A 17 -1.60 3.96 -19.34
CA LYS A 17 -0.82 2.72 -19.27
C LYS A 17 0.49 3.03 -18.55
N LEU A 18 0.72 2.35 -17.43
CA LEU A 18 1.91 2.52 -16.59
C LEU A 18 2.85 1.33 -16.75
N THR A 19 4.15 1.54 -16.60
CA THR A 19 5.19 0.50 -16.64
C THR A 19 4.92 -0.65 -15.66
N HIS A 20 4.24 -0.37 -14.54
CA HIS A 20 3.91 -1.34 -13.50
C HIS A 20 2.42 -1.72 -13.46
N GLN A 21 1.71 -1.61 -14.58
CA GLN A 21 0.27 -1.89 -14.66
C GLN A 21 -0.15 -3.22 -14.03
N GLN A 22 0.63 -4.29 -14.25
CA GLN A 22 0.31 -5.62 -13.72
C GLN A 22 0.28 -5.67 -12.19
N LYS A 23 1.15 -4.91 -11.50
CA LYS A 23 1.17 -4.86 -10.04
C LYS A 23 -0.11 -4.21 -9.50
N PHE A 24 -0.55 -3.12 -10.12
CA PHE A 24 -1.80 -2.45 -9.77
C PHE A 24 -3.03 -3.33 -10.07
N THR A 25 -3.03 -4.02 -11.22
CA THR A 25 -4.13 -4.92 -11.58
C THR A 25 -4.25 -6.09 -10.60
N SER A 26 -3.11 -6.69 -10.20
CA SER A 26 -3.08 -7.80 -9.24
C SER A 26 -3.62 -7.36 -7.88
N PHE A 27 -3.17 -6.20 -7.40
CA PHE A 27 -3.65 -5.64 -6.14
C PHE A 27 -5.14 -5.29 -6.18
N LYS A 28 -5.62 -4.70 -7.28
CA LYS A 28 -7.06 -4.42 -7.43
C LYS A 28 -7.87 -5.71 -7.38
N ALA A 29 -7.49 -6.73 -8.16
CA ALA A 29 -8.18 -8.02 -8.19
C ALA A 29 -8.24 -8.68 -6.80
N TRP A 30 -7.16 -8.57 -6.03
CA TRP A 30 -7.12 -9.01 -4.65
C TRP A 30 -8.06 -8.19 -3.73
N ALA A 31 -8.04 -6.87 -3.87
CA ALA A 31 -8.81 -5.93 -3.04
C ALA A 31 -10.31 -5.83 -3.39
N ASP A 32 -10.75 -6.40 -4.51
CA ASP A 32 -12.14 -6.43 -4.95
C ASP A 32 -13.03 -7.33 -4.05
N TYR A 33 -12.44 -8.26 -3.29
CA TYR A 33 -13.18 -9.15 -2.38
C TYR A 33 -13.11 -8.69 -0.91
N PRO A 34 -14.18 -8.86 -0.11
CA PRO A 34 -14.14 -8.57 1.33
C PRO A 34 -13.08 -9.40 2.04
N ARG A 35 -12.18 -8.76 2.78
CA ARG A 35 -11.13 -9.45 3.54
C ARG A 35 -11.16 -9.04 5.01
N SER A 36 -10.73 -9.96 5.85
CA SER A 36 -10.26 -9.64 7.20
C SER A 36 -8.79 -9.33 7.09
N SER A 37 -8.40 -8.09 7.38
CA SER A 37 -7.01 -7.67 7.39
C SER A 37 -6.54 -7.56 8.83
N SER A 38 -5.51 -8.34 9.19
CA SER A 38 -4.75 -8.11 10.40
C SER A 38 -3.51 -7.32 10.02
N VAL A 39 -3.34 -6.14 10.61
CA VAL A 39 -2.16 -5.31 10.38
C VAL A 39 -0.98 -6.02 11.02
N THR A 40 0.06 -6.32 10.24
CA THR A 40 1.28 -6.90 10.80
C THR A 40 2.23 -5.79 11.23
N THR A 41 2.58 -5.78 12.51
CA THR A 41 3.55 -4.86 13.11
C THR A 41 4.97 -5.45 13.04
N PRO A 42 6.02 -4.62 13.13
CA PRO A 42 7.41 -5.11 13.10
C PRO A 42 7.76 -6.09 14.23
N ASN A 43 6.99 -6.05 15.33
CA ASN A 43 7.19 -6.91 16.49
C ASN A 43 6.31 -8.17 16.49
N ASP A 44 5.40 -8.29 15.52
CA ASP A 44 4.58 -9.50 15.40
C ASP A 44 5.48 -10.66 15.00
N SER A 45 5.62 -11.58 15.96
CA SER A 45 6.43 -12.78 15.82
C SER A 45 5.65 -13.77 14.95
N GLY A 46 5.94 -13.79 13.65
CA GLY A 46 5.53 -14.87 12.76
C GLY A 46 6.17 -16.19 13.17
N VAL A 47 5.59 -17.30 12.71
CA VAL A 47 5.84 -18.70 13.15
C VAL A 47 7.31 -19.16 13.07
N ASP A 48 8.20 -18.46 12.37
CA ASP A 48 9.63 -18.75 12.37
C ASP A 48 10.46 -17.48 12.61
N SER A 49 10.74 -17.21 13.89
CA SER A 49 11.87 -16.44 14.43
C SER A 49 12.63 -15.51 13.47
N ASN A 50 11.97 -14.47 12.98
CA ASN A 50 12.56 -13.18 12.57
C ASN A 50 11.42 -12.17 12.39
N PRO A 51 11.59 -10.89 12.75
CA PRO A 51 10.62 -9.86 12.42
C PRO A 51 10.35 -9.92 10.92
N ILE A 52 9.09 -9.77 10.49
CA ILE A 52 8.74 -9.78 9.06
C ILE A 52 9.57 -8.69 8.41
N THR A 53 10.68 -9.07 7.80
CA THR A 53 11.44 -8.21 6.93
C THR A 53 10.84 -8.47 5.57
N PRO A 54 10.16 -7.49 4.95
CA PRO A 54 9.64 -7.67 3.62
C PRO A 54 10.74 -8.19 2.67
N THR A 55 10.58 -9.45 2.30
CA THR A 55 11.41 -10.17 1.31
C THR A 55 11.02 -9.78 -0.10
N THR A 56 9.82 -9.21 -0.26
CA THR A 56 9.22 -8.95 -1.55
C THR A 56 9.81 -7.71 -2.22
N SER A 57 9.87 -7.73 -3.55
CA SER A 57 10.54 -6.65 -4.30
C SER A 57 9.76 -5.33 -4.29
N TYR A 58 8.48 -5.32 -3.95
CA TYR A 58 7.63 -4.14 -4.02
C TYR A 58 6.57 -4.12 -2.92
N ALA A 59 6.12 -2.91 -2.59
CA ALA A 59 5.00 -2.66 -1.70
C ALA A 59 4.02 -1.68 -2.33
N ILE A 60 2.80 -1.67 -1.81
CA ILE A 60 1.70 -0.83 -2.29
C ILE A 60 1.22 0.03 -1.14
N GLN A 61 1.05 1.32 -1.41
CA GLN A 61 0.34 2.22 -0.52
C GLN A 61 -1.05 2.46 -1.11
N PHE A 62 -2.06 2.21 -0.29
CA PHE A 62 -3.45 2.48 -0.59
C PHE A 62 -3.92 3.70 0.22
N VAL A 63 -4.39 4.71 -0.48
CA VAL A 63 -4.91 5.94 0.09
C VAL A 63 -6.39 6.07 -0.26
N ARG A 64 -7.22 6.38 0.73
CA ARG A 64 -8.65 6.69 0.55
C ARG A 64 -8.92 8.12 0.98
N GLN A 65 -9.69 8.84 0.17
CA GLN A 65 -10.15 10.21 0.42
C GLN A 65 -11.66 10.31 0.13
N VAL A 66 -12.32 11.28 0.77
CA VAL A 66 -13.68 11.70 0.41
C VAL A 66 -13.60 13.01 -0.34
N ASN A 67 -14.27 13.11 -1.48
CA ASN A 67 -14.47 14.39 -2.17
C ASN A 67 -13.18 15.19 -2.45
N TYR A 68 -12.06 14.53 -2.80
CA TYR A 68 -10.72 15.14 -2.94
C TYR A 68 -10.20 15.88 -1.69
N GLY A 69 -10.83 15.66 -0.53
CA GLY A 69 -10.50 16.31 0.72
C GLY A 69 -9.51 15.50 1.57
N PRO A 70 -9.67 15.49 2.91
CA PRO A 70 -8.72 14.86 3.81
C PRO A 70 -8.63 13.34 3.58
N LEU A 71 -7.45 12.79 3.94
CA LEU A 71 -7.19 11.36 3.94
C LEU A 71 -8.08 10.68 4.99
N GLU A 72 -8.90 9.72 4.57
CA GLU A 72 -9.65 8.87 5.51
C GLU A 72 -8.84 7.65 5.94
N SER A 73 -8.06 7.09 5.02
CA SER A 73 -7.21 5.95 5.34
C SER A 73 -5.96 5.94 4.47
N LYS A 74 -4.88 5.46 5.08
CA LYS A 74 -3.58 5.24 4.45
C LYS A 74 -3.10 3.88 4.95
N ARG A 75 -2.98 2.92 4.06
CA ARG A 75 -2.68 1.51 4.37
C ARG A 75 -1.57 1.02 3.46
N TYR A 76 -0.81 0.03 3.91
CA TYR A 76 0.32 -0.49 3.17
C TYR A 76 0.24 -2.00 3.03
N PHE A 77 0.63 -2.49 1.86
CA PHE A 77 0.50 -3.89 1.50
C PHE A 77 1.76 -4.38 0.82
N ILE A 78 2.15 -5.61 1.10
CA ILE A 78 3.16 -6.35 0.35
C ILE A 78 2.52 -7.61 -0.21
N PRO A 79 2.95 -8.11 -1.38
CA PRO A 79 2.52 -9.42 -1.83
C PRO A 79 2.95 -10.49 -0.83
N ASP A 80 2.13 -11.51 -0.65
CA ASP A 80 2.46 -12.69 0.15
C ASP A 80 3.30 -13.66 -0.69
N ASP A 81 4.50 -13.99 -0.20
CA ASP A 81 5.37 -14.98 -0.85
C ASP A 81 4.84 -16.41 -0.68
N THR A 82 4.04 -16.66 0.36
CA THR A 82 3.45 -17.99 0.64
C THR A 82 2.16 -18.25 -0.16
N SER A 83 1.44 -17.18 -0.50
CA SER A 83 0.14 -17.23 -1.20
C SER A 83 0.15 -16.29 -2.41
N PRO A 84 0.58 -16.76 -3.60
CA PRO A 84 0.69 -15.92 -4.78
C PRO A 84 -0.64 -15.25 -5.15
N GLY A 85 -0.63 -13.91 -5.22
CA GLY A 85 -1.80 -13.10 -5.52
C GLY A 85 -2.55 -12.58 -4.29
N ASP A 86 -2.20 -13.05 -3.09
CA ASP A 86 -2.62 -12.42 -1.85
C ASP A 86 -1.63 -11.32 -1.42
N PHE A 87 -2.12 -10.43 -0.57
CA PHE A 87 -1.34 -9.34 0.00
C PHE A 87 -1.51 -9.31 1.52
N ILE A 88 -0.41 -8.99 2.20
CA ILE A 88 -0.35 -8.83 3.65
C ILE A 88 -0.33 -7.33 3.95
N GLU A 89 -1.17 -6.91 4.90
CA GLU A 89 -1.13 -5.54 5.39
C GLU A 89 0.04 -5.35 6.36
N ILE A 90 0.83 -4.31 6.10
CA ILE A 90 1.98 -3.92 6.92
C ILE A 90 1.85 -2.46 7.37
N THR A 91 2.66 -2.09 8.36
CA THR A 91 2.79 -0.70 8.81
C THR A 91 3.77 0.09 7.95
N GLU A 92 3.72 1.42 8.06
CA GLU A 92 4.73 2.30 7.45
C GLU A 92 6.15 2.01 7.95
N GLN A 93 6.28 1.60 9.22
CA GLN A 93 7.55 1.26 9.85
C GLN A 93 8.25 0.10 9.12
N HIS A 94 7.49 -0.88 8.63
CA HIS A 94 8.02 -1.98 7.82
C HIS A 94 8.67 -1.47 6.53
N LEU A 95 8.05 -0.49 5.86
CA LEU A 95 8.63 0.10 4.65
C LEU A 95 9.95 0.83 4.95
N ILE A 96 10.02 1.53 6.08
CA ILE A 96 11.22 2.25 6.52
C ILE A 96 12.34 1.26 6.83
N GLN A 97 12.05 0.24 7.65
CA GLN A 97 13.03 -0.76 8.07
C GLN A 97 13.57 -1.58 6.90
N ALA A 98 12.72 -1.90 5.92
CA ALA A 98 13.14 -2.63 4.73
C ALA A 98 13.64 -1.75 3.57
N ASN A 99 13.78 -0.44 3.80
CA ASN A 99 14.29 0.54 2.83
C ASN A 99 13.53 0.56 1.49
N TYR A 100 12.20 0.65 1.57
CA TYR A 100 11.37 0.88 0.39
C TYR A 100 11.35 2.36 0.00
N GLN A 101 11.43 2.61 -1.30
CA GLN A 101 11.30 3.94 -1.88
C GLN A 101 10.02 4.04 -2.71
N LYS A 102 9.31 5.15 -2.54
CA LYS A 102 8.12 5.46 -3.35
C LYS A 102 8.55 5.65 -4.79
N LEU A 103 8.01 4.85 -5.69
CA LEU A 103 8.15 5.05 -7.12
C LEU A 103 7.24 6.20 -7.56
N ASN A 104 7.69 6.98 -8.56
CA ASN A 104 6.86 8.02 -9.17
C ASN A 104 5.83 7.40 -10.13
N THR A 105 5.05 6.43 -9.62
CA THR A 105 4.03 5.69 -10.37
C THR A 105 2.87 5.41 -9.44
N TYR A 106 1.68 5.86 -9.84
CA TYR A 106 0.45 5.74 -9.08
C TYR A 106 -0.74 5.49 -10.00
N LYS A 107 -1.79 4.88 -9.46
CA LYS A 107 -3.09 4.69 -10.10
C LYS A 107 -4.18 5.30 -9.24
N ASN A 108 -5.04 6.07 -9.88
CA ASN A 108 -6.20 6.65 -9.22
C ASN A 108 -7.47 5.91 -9.61
N PHE A 109 -8.35 5.73 -8.64
CA PHE A 109 -9.69 5.21 -8.83
C PHE A 109 -10.70 6.14 -8.15
N LYS A 110 -11.92 6.19 -8.66
CA LYS A 110 -13.02 6.92 -8.03
C LYS A 110 -14.24 6.03 -7.92
N CYS A 111 -15.00 6.20 -6.85
CA CYS A 111 -16.38 5.72 -6.80
C CYS A 111 -17.32 6.93 -6.68
N THR A 112 -18.10 7.17 -7.72
CA THR A 112 -19.03 8.31 -7.81
C THR A 112 -20.21 8.16 -6.87
N SER A 113 -20.72 6.94 -6.66
CA SER A 113 -21.87 6.67 -5.77
C SER A 113 -21.60 7.04 -4.31
N HIS A 114 -20.37 6.84 -3.83
CA HIS A 114 -19.96 7.13 -2.45
C HIS A 114 -19.07 8.38 -2.32
N ASN A 115 -18.84 9.10 -3.42
CA ASN A 115 -17.94 10.25 -3.51
C ASN A 115 -16.54 9.97 -2.91
N LYS A 116 -15.99 8.79 -3.20
CA LYS A 116 -14.68 8.35 -2.71
C LYS A 116 -13.64 8.39 -3.81
N PHE A 117 -12.42 8.76 -3.42
CA PHE A 117 -11.24 8.73 -4.26
C PHE A 117 -10.21 7.81 -3.64
N PHE A 118 -9.52 7.05 -4.49
CA PHE A 118 -8.52 6.10 -4.10
C PHE A 118 -7.26 6.35 -4.90
N GLU A 119 -6.12 6.41 -4.22
CA GLU A 119 -4.81 6.48 -4.84
C GLU A 119 -4.00 5.26 -4.42
N VAL A 120 -3.47 4.55 -5.42
CA VAL A 120 -2.63 3.37 -5.24
C VAL A 120 -1.24 3.71 -5.72
N ASN A 121 -0.29 3.82 -4.80
CA ASN A 121 1.10 4.11 -5.10
C ASN A 121 1.96 2.85 -5.00
N LEU A 122 3.03 2.81 -5.78
CA LEU A 122 3.99 1.71 -5.75
C LEU A 122 5.27 2.12 -5.02
N TYR A 123 5.80 1.21 -4.23
CA TYR A 123 7.09 1.30 -3.57
C TYR A 123 7.97 0.13 -4.03
N GLN A 124 9.28 0.33 -4.10
CA GLN A 124 10.24 -0.71 -4.44
C GLN A 124 11.39 -0.70 -3.44
N LYS A 125 11.88 -1.88 -3.08
CA LYS A 125 13.07 -2.03 -2.23
C LYS A 125 14.29 -1.49 -2.96
N ASP A 126 15.03 -0.57 -2.33
CA ASP A 126 16.29 -0.06 -2.90
C ASP A 126 17.38 -1.14 -2.78
N PRO A 127 17.93 -1.66 -3.89
CA PRO A 127 18.97 -2.69 -3.83
C PRO A 127 20.36 -2.14 -3.45
N VAL A 128 20.55 -0.82 -3.44
CA VAL A 128 21.89 -0.19 -3.32
C VAL A 128 22.17 0.33 -1.90
N ASN A 129 21.16 0.83 -1.19
CA ASN A 129 21.32 1.30 0.19
C ASN A 129 21.01 0.19 1.20
N VAL A 130 22.00 -0.67 1.46
CA VAL A 130 21.94 -1.62 2.60
C VAL A 130 22.35 -0.96 3.92
N HIS A 131 22.95 0.24 3.86
CA HIS A 131 23.26 1.05 5.02
C HIS A 131 22.14 2.06 5.27
N HIS A 132 21.49 1.93 6.43
CA HIS A 132 20.54 2.87 7.01
C HIS A 132 20.86 4.33 6.67
N TRP A 133 19.96 4.99 5.92
CA TRP A 133 19.60 6.41 6.08
C TRP A 133 18.68 6.84 4.93
N ARG A 134 17.38 6.97 5.23
CA ARG A 134 16.57 8.11 4.79
C ARG A 134 15.28 8.15 5.61
N ALA A 135 15.30 9.01 6.64
CA ALA A 135 14.13 9.56 7.34
C ALA A 135 13.27 10.47 6.41
N ASN A 136 13.09 10.07 5.15
CA ASN A 136 12.39 10.83 4.11
C ASN A 136 11.49 9.91 3.27
N ILE A 137 10.86 8.90 3.88
CA ILE A 137 9.48 8.62 3.48
C ILE A 137 8.72 9.87 3.88
N ALA A 138 8.08 10.53 2.91
CA ALA A 138 7.45 11.84 3.06
C ALA A 138 6.86 12.01 4.46
N ARG A 139 7.32 13.06 5.17
CA ARG A 139 6.99 13.37 6.57
C ARG A 139 5.57 12.92 6.92
N PRO A 140 5.36 12.23 8.06
CA PRO A 140 4.04 11.82 8.49
C PRO A 140 3.12 13.04 8.44
N ALA A 141 1.95 12.92 7.81
CA ALA A 141 0.93 13.96 7.79
C ALA A 141 0.28 14.17 9.19
N GLY A 142 0.93 13.70 10.27
CA GLY A 142 0.47 13.75 11.64
C GLY A 142 1.29 14.67 12.56
N ASP A 143 2.47 15.13 12.16
CA ASP A 143 3.27 16.07 12.95
C ASP A 143 3.19 17.48 12.34
N ILE A 144 2.02 18.11 12.49
CA ILE A 144 1.94 19.57 12.52
C ILE A 144 1.88 19.92 14.00
N ASP A 145 3.03 20.30 14.55
CA ASP A 145 3.11 20.94 15.86
C ASP A 145 2.28 22.23 15.80
N LEU A 146 1.37 22.40 16.77
CA LEU A 146 0.48 23.56 16.93
C LEU A 146 1.24 24.71 17.59
#